data_AF-A0A952Y5F7-F1
#
_entry.id   AF-A0A952Y5F7-F1
#
_cell.length_a   1.000
_cell.length_b   1.000
_cell.length_c   1.000
_cell.angle_alpha   90.00
_cell.angle_beta   90.00
_cell.angle_gamma   90.00
#
_symmetry.space_group_name_H-M   'P 1'
#
loop_
_entity.id
_entity.type
_entity.pdbx_description
1 polymer ?
#
loop_
_entity_poly.entity_id
_entity_poly.type
_entity_poly.pdbx_seq_one_letter_code
_entity_poly.pdbx_strand_id
1 'polypeptide(L)'
;MTDEHTLRQAIEDARACALSMSDNAALIETELPDLGMPVALEARTREVCDELVGAKHDVFAELARLDDLLADGRVSDEAVHGSFQRIIGWMQAPLEPMHELARALEAQPQGRVAWTLVADSATHVYEAFGRARDSAQRLWGGQG
;
A
#
# COMPACT_ATOMS: atom_id res chain seq x y z
N MET A 1 16.80 -4.21 -21.36
CA MET A 1 17.56 -4.35 -20.10
C MET A 1 17.18 -3.17 -19.25
N THR A 2 16.37 -3.42 -18.21
CA THR A 2 15.98 -2.42 -17.22
C THR A 2 17.21 -1.83 -16.54
N ASP A 3 17.27 -0.51 -16.44
CA ASP A 3 18.34 0.20 -15.75
C ASP A 3 18.39 -0.20 -14.26
N GLU A 4 19.55 -0.62 -13.77
CA GLU A 4 19.74 -1.17 -12.42
C GLU A 4 19.38 -0.15 -11.32
N HIS A 5 19.67 1.13 -11.57
CA HIS A 5 19.31 2.20 -10.64
C HIS A 5 17.79 2.37 -10.57
N THR A 6 17.12 2.36 -11.73
CA THR A 6 15.65 2.44 -11.82
C THR A 6 14.98 1.25 -11.13
N LEU A 7 15.50 0.04 -11.31
CA LEU A 7 14.99 -1.16 -10.64
C LEU A 7 15.12 -1.06 -9.12
N ARG A 8 16.29 -0.68 -8.63
CA ARG A 8 16.52 -0.51 -7.19
C ARG A 8 15.60 0.54 -6.57
N GLN A 9 15.43 1.68 -7.23
CA GLN A 9 14.52 2.72 -6.78
C GLN A 9 13.08 2.20 -6.69
N ALA A 10 12.62 1.45 -7.69
CA ALA A 10 11.28 0.86 -7.67
C ALA A 10 11.10 -0.16 -6.53
N ILE A 11 12.12 -0.97 -6.22
CA ILE A 11 12.11 -1.88 -5.08
C ILE A 11 12.01 -1.09 -3.76
N GLU A 12 12.80 -0.04 -3.61
CA GLU A 12 12.80 0.80 -2.41
C GLU A 12 11.45 1.49 -2.20
N ASP A 13 10.88 2.08 -3.25
CA ASP A 13 9.56 2.74 -3.18
C ASP A 13 8.44 1.73 -2.89
N ALA A 14 8.53 0.52 -3.45
CA ALA A 14 7.59 -0.55 -3.15
C ALA A 14 7.66 -0.99 -1.67
N ARG A 15 8.86 -1.15 -1.12
CA ARG A 15 9.05 -1.45 0.32
C ARG A 15 8.51 -0.32 1.20
N ALA A 16 8.81 0.92 0.84
CA ALA A 16 8.34 2.09 1.59
C ALA A 16 6.82 2.18 1.61
N CYS A 17 6.15 1.89 0.49
CA CYS A 17 4.69 1.83 0.42
C CYS A 17 4.14 0.69 1.30
N ALA A 18 4.71 -0.51 1.21
CA ALA A 18 4.28 -1.63 2.04
C ALA A 18 4.44 -1.36 3.55
N LEU A 19 5.54 -0.73 3.96
CA LEU A 19 5.73 -0.30 5.36
C LEU A 19 4.72 0.77 5.77
N SER A 20 4.48 1.77 4.90
CA SER A 20 3.47 2.80 5.17
C SER A 20 2.08 2.20 5.36
N MET A 21 1.70 1.17 4.59
CA MET A 21 0.44 0.45 4.78
C MET A 21 0.35 -0.21 6.16
N SER A 22 1.38 -0.96 6.56
CA SER A 22 1.37 -1.62 7.88
C SER A 22 1.44 -0.65 9.04
N ASP A 23 2.22 0.43 8.93
CA ASP A 23 2.38 1.41 10.01
C ASP A 23 1.09 2.19 10.23
N ASN A 24 0.38 2.55 9.15
CA ASN A 24 -0.91 3.22 9.24
C ASN A 24 -2.02 2.30 9.73
N ALA A 25 -2.02 1.01 9.34
CA ALA A 25 -2.93 0.03 9.91
C ALA A 25 -2.71 -0.11 11.43
N ALA A 26 -1.46 -0.25 11.88
CA ALA A 26 -1.13 -0.37 13.29
C ALA A 26 -1.50 0.89 14.10
N LEU A 27 -1.30 2.08 13.52
CA LEU A 27 -1.73 3.34 14.13
C LEU A 27 -3.26 3.37 14.30
N ILE A 28 -4.00 3.05 13.25
CA ILE A 28 -5.46 3.00 13.29
C ILE A 28 -5.95 2.01 14.35
N GLU A 29 -5.42 0.80 14.37
CA GLU A 29 -5.81 -0.24 15.34
C GLU A 29 -5.50 0.15 16.80
N THR A 30 -4.41 0.86 17.03
CA THR A 30 -4.01 1.31 18.37
C THR A 30 -4.98 2.35 18.91
N GLU A 31 -5.39 3.29 18.07
CA GLU A 31 -6.25 4.41 18.49
C GLU A 31 -7.74 4.05 18.42
N LEU A 32 -8.14 3.07 17.59
CA LEU A 32 -9.53 2.68 17.33
C LEU A 32 -10.41 2.54 18.59
N PRO A 33 -9.96 1.84 19.66
CA PRO A 33 -10.80 1.57 20.83
C PRO A 33 -11.26 2.84 21.56
N ASP A 34 -10.49 3.92 21.45
CA ASP A 34 -10.71 5.16 22.21
C ASP A 34 -11.53 6.21 21.43
N LEU A 35 -11.78 5.98 20.14
CA LEU A 35 -12.37 6.98 19.23
C LEU A 35 -13.89 6.98 19.16
N GLY A 36 -14.55 6.01 19.81
CA GLY A 36 -16.01 5.95 19.93
C GLY A 36 -16.73 5.94 18.58
N MET A 37 -16.69 4.80 17.87
CA MET A 37 -17.31 4.66 16.56
C MET A 37 -18.47 3.65 16.53
N PRO A 38 -19.42 3.75 15.58
CA PRO A 38 -20.42 2.72 15.37
C PRO A 38 -19.76 1.36 15.07
N VAL A 39 -20.27 0.29 15.68
CA VAL A 39 -19.73 -1.09 15.54
C VAL A 39 -19.52 -1.52 14.08
N ALA A 40 -20.43 -1.14 13.18
CA ALA A 40 -20.31 -1.46 11.76
C ALA A 40 -19.12 -0.75 11.08
N LEU A 41 -18.83 0.49 11.46
CA LEU A 41 -17.66 1.22 10.96
C LEU A 41 -16.38 0.71 11.62
N GLU A 42 -16.44 0.29 12.88
CA GLU A 42 -15.30 -0.34 13.55
C GLU A 42 -14.88 -1.63 12.85
N ALA A 43 -15.83 -2.52 12.57
CA ALA A 43 -15.57 -3.75 11.83
C ALA A 43 -14.98 -3.45 10.44
N ARG A 44 -15.56 -2.50 9.71
CA ARG A 44 -15.05 -2.08 8.40
C ARG A 44 -13.64 -1.49 8.47
N THR A 45 -13.33 -0.72 9.53
CA THR A 45 -11.97 -0.19 9.72
C THR A 45 -10.96 -1.32 9.94
N ARG A 46 -11.31 -2.34 10.72
CA ARG A 46 -10.45 -3.51 10.93
C ARG A 46 -10.23 -4.29 9.64
N GLU A 47 -11.28 -4.49 8.82
CA GLU A 47 -11.14 -5.11 7.50
C GLU A 47 -10.14 -4.36 6.60
N VAL A 48 -10.20 -3.03 6.57
CA VAL A 48 -9.23 -2.23 5.82
C VAL A 48 -7.81 -2.37 6.39
N CYS A 49 -7.65 -2.42 7.71
CA CYS A 49 -6.34 -2.65 8.34
C CYS A 49 -5.77 -4.03 7.99
N ASP A 50 -6.60 -5.07 8.03
CA ASP A 50 -6.24 -6.43 7.63
C ASP A 50 -5.81 -6.48 6.15
N GLU A 51 -6.53 -5.79 5.25
CA GLU A 51 -6.17 -5.70 3.83
C GLU A 51 -4.83 -4.97 3.61
N LEU A 52 -4.57 -3.87 4.32
CA LEU A 52 -3.30 -3.15 4.26
C LEU A 52 -2.12 -4.03 4.71
N VAL A 53 -2.30 -4.77 5.81
CA VAL A 53 -1.29 -5.70 6.33
C VAL A 53 -1.10 -6.89 5.39
N GLY A 54 -2.18 -7.41 4.81
CA GLY A 54 -2.15 -8.47 3.79
C GLY A 54 -1.36 -8.05 2.56
N ALA A 55 -1.69 -6.90 1.98
CA ALA A 55 -0.97 -6.33 0.84
C ALA A 55 0.53 -6.15 1.14
N LYS A 56 0.87 -5.66 2.34
CA LYS A 56 2.25 -5.57 2.79
C LYS A 56 2.95 -6.95 2.78
N HIS A 57 2.32 -8.01 3.28
CA HIS A 57 2.93 -9.34 3.26
C HIS A 57 3.19 -9.85 1.84
N ASP A 58 2.22 -9.70 0.95
CA ASP A 58 2.35 -10.15 -0.45
C ASP A 58 3.47 -9.40 -1.18
N VAL A 59 3.56 -8.07 -0.97
CA VAL A 59 4.63 -7.24 -1.54
C VAL A 59 6.00 -7.69 -1.04
N PHE A 60 6.18 -7.89 0.26
CA PHE A 60 7.48 -8.30 0.80
C PHE A 60 7.88 -9.71 0.32
N ALA A 61 6.93 -10.63 0.19
CA ALA A 61 7.20 -11.97 -0.34
C ALA A 61 7.66 -11.92 -1.81
N GLU A 62 7.00 -11.11 -2.63
CA GLU A 62 7.34 -10.94 -4.03
C GLU A 62 8.68 -10.22 -4.24
N LEU A 63 8.98 -9.23 -3.40
CA LEU A 63 10.28 -8.55 -3.42
C LEU A 63 11.42 -9.48 -3.00
N ALA A 64 11.22 -10.32 -1.98
CA ALA A 64 12.22 -11.33 -1.61
C ALA A 64 12.47 -12.32 -2.75
N ARG A 65 11.41 -12.77 -3.43
CA ARG A 65 11.51 -13.60 -4.64
C ARG A 65 12.29 -12.91 -5.75
N LEU A 66 12.13 -11.59 -5.91
CA LEU A 66 12.85 -10.81 -6.90
C LEU A 66 14.34 -10.64 -6.54
N ASP A 67 14.65 -10.41 -5.27
CA ASP A 67 16.03 -10.35 -4.75
C ASP A 67 16.78 -11.67 -5.03
N ASP A 68 16.13 -12.82 -4.81
CA ASP A 68 16.71 -14.14 -5.10
C ASP A 68 17.02 -14.30 -6.61
N LEU A 69 16.09 -13.87 -7.49
CA LEU A 69 16.31 -13.92 -8.94
C LEU A 69 17.43 -12.99 -9.43
N LEU A 70 17.56 -11.83 -8.77
CA LEU A 70 18.63 -10.88 -9.04
C LEU A 70 19.99 -11.46 -8.62
N ALA A 71 20.07 -12.06 -7.43
CA ALA A 71 21.29 -12.71 -6.93
C ALA A 71 21.74 -13.87 -7.82
N ASP A 72 20.79 -14.64 -8.37
CA ASP A 72 21.07 -15.75 -9.29
C ASP A 72 21.42 -15.31 -10.72
N GLY A 73 21.30 -14.01 -11.05
CA GLY A 73 21.50 -13.48 -12.41
C GLY A 73 20.45 -13.97 -13.42
N ARG A 74 19.29 -14.42 -12.95
CA ARG A 74 18.21 -15.03 -13.75
C ARG A 74 17.06 -14.08 -14.06
N VAL A 75 17.20 -12.81 -13.71
CA VAL A 75 16.13 -11.83 -13.88
C VAL A 75 15.99 -11.42 -15.36
N SER A 76 14.79 -11.55 -15.90
CA SER A 76 14.43 -11.00 -17.21
C SER A 76 13.58 -9.73 -17.03
N ASP A 77 13.60 -8.84 -18.01
CA ASP A 77 12.75 -7.63 -18.01
C ASP A 77 11.25 -8.01 -17.86
N GLU A 78 10.82 -9.14 -18.45
CA GLU A 78 9.46 -9.68 -18.30
C GLU A 78 9.16 -10.12 -16.86
N ALA A 79 10.11 -10.79 -16.20
CA ALA A 79 9.97 -11.19 -14.80
C ALA A 79 9.85 -9.97 -13.88
N VAL A 80 10.67 -8.93 -14.11
CA VAL A 80 10.57 -7.65 -13.38
C VAL A 80 9.20 -7.03 -13.60
N HIS A 81 8.77 -6.91 -14.86
CA HIS A 81 7.49 -6.30 -15.20
C HIS A 81 6.32 -7.03 -14.54
N GLY A 82 6.25 -8.35 -14.67
CA GLY A 82 5.18 -9.16 -14.05
C GLY A 82 5.18 -9.06 -12.52
N SER A 83 6.36 -8.94 -11.89
CA SER A 83 6.47 -8.74 -10.44
C SER A 83 5.88 -7.39 -10.02
N PHE A 84 6.29 -6.31 -10.70
CA PHE A 84 5.80 -4.98 -10.38
C PHE A 84 4.31 -4.78 -10.71
N GLN A 85 3.77 -5.46 -11.73
CA GLN A 85 2.32 -5.48 -11.96
C GLN A 85 1.56 -6.08 -10.77
N ARG A 86 2.02 -7.20 -10.21
CA ARG A 86 1.42 -7.80 -9.01
C ARG A 86 1.53 -6.89 -7.80
N ILE A 87 2.73 -6.38 -7.54
CA ILE A 87 3.02 -5.46 -6.44
C ILE A 87 2.07 -4.25 -6.46
N ILE A 88 1.96 -3.57 -7.61
CA ILE A 88 1.07 -2.42 -7.75
C ILE A 88 -0.39 -2.82 -7.60
N GLY A 89 -0.79 -3.99 -8.12
CA GLY A 89 -2.14 -4.51 -7.95
C GLY A 89 -2.51 -4.74 -6.48
N TRP A 90 -1.64 -5.37 -5.70
CA TRP A 90 -1.85 -5.59 -4.26
C TRP A 90 -1.87 -4.29 -3.48
N MET A 91 -0.97 -3.35 -3.79
CA MET A 91 -0.96 -2.04 -3.15
C MET A 91 -2.20 -1.20 -3.45
N GLN A 92 -2.76 -1.35 -4.65
CA GLN A 92 -3.94 -0.60 -5.06
C GLN A 92 -5.23 -1.15 -4.43
N ALA A 93 -5.31 -2.46 -4.19
CA ALA A 93 -6.51 -3.13 -3.69
C ALA A 93 -7.14 -2.49 -2.43
N PRO A 94 -6.38 -2.18 -1.35
CA PRO A 94 -6.96 -1.59 -0.13
C PRO A 94 -7.32 -0.10 -0.26
N LEU A 95 -6.94 0.58 -1.35
CA LEU A 95 -7.08 2.03 -1.45
C LEU A 95 -8.54 2.48 -1.62
N GLU A 96 -9.33 1.79 -2.44
CA GLU A 96 -10.75 2.14 -2.61
C GLU A 96 -11.55 1.87 -1.32
N PRO A 97 -11.44 0.70 -0.66
CA PRO A 97 -12.03 0.47 0.65
C PRO A 97 -11.67 1.53 1.69
N MET A 98 -10.42 1.98 1.72
CA MET A 98 -9.94 3.03 2.62
C MET A 98 -10.57 4.40 2.31
N HIS A 99 -10.74 4.76 1.03
CA HIS A 99 -11.46 5.97 0.62
C HIS A 99 -12.92 5.95 1.09
N GLU A 100 -13.61 4.85 0.80
CA GLU A 100 -15.02 4.68 1.15
C GLU A 100 -15.23 4.71 2.68
N LEU A 101 -14.30 4.13 3.44
CA LEU A 101 -14.31 4.20 4.90
C LEU A 101 -14.16 5.64 5.40
N ALA A 102 -13.20 6.41 4.85
CA ALA A 102 -13.04 7.82 5.21
C ALA A 102 -14.32 8.62 4.92
N ARG A 103 -14.96 8.41 3.76
CA ARG A 103 -16.26 9.03 3.43
C ARG A 103 -17.38 8.65 4.39
N ALA A 104 -17.45 7.37 4.78
CA ALA A 104 -18.45 6.89 5.71
C ALA A 104 -18.27 7.50 7.12
N LEU A 105 -17.02 7.70 7.56
CA LEU A 105 -16.70 8.36 8.83
C LEU A 105 -16.98 9.86 8.80
N GLU A 106 -16.70 10.53 7.68
CA GLU A 106 -17.01 11.96 7.46
C GLU A 106 -18.49 12.27 7.67
N ALA A 107 -19.36 11.35 7.24
CA ALA A 107 -20.82 11.51 7.33
C ALA A 107 -21.39 11.33 8.75
N GLN A 108 -20.59 10.88 9.73
CA GLN A 108 -21.05 10.64 11.10
C GLN A 108 -20.79 11.86 12.00
N PRO A 109 -21.81 12.38 12.72
CA PRO A 109 -21.64 13.53 13.62
C PRO A 109 -20.56 13.32 14.70
N GLN A 110 -20.47 12.11 15.23
CA GLN A 110 -19.50 11.66 16.23
C GLN A 110 -18.19 11.12 15.63
N GLY A 111 -18.12 10.95 14.31
CA GLY A 111 -17.00 10.29 13.64
C GLY A 111 -15.81 11.19 13.33
N ARG A 112 -15.82 12.47 13.75
CA ARG A 112 -14.81 13.45 13.30
C ARG A 112 -13.37 13.05 13.67
N VAL A 113 -13.12 12.54 14.87
CA VAL A 113 -11.76 12.18 15.30
C VAL A 113 -11.29 10.92 14.56
N ALA A 114 -12.13 9.89 14.49
CA ALA A 114 -11.86 8.68 13.71
C ALA A 114 -11.67 8.98 12.21
N TRP A 115 -12.46 9.91 11.66
CA TRP A 115 -12.30 10.40 10.30
C TRP A 115 -10.94 11.06 10.09
N THR A 116 -10.53 11.97 10.98
CA THR A 116 -9.23 12.63 10.86
C THR A 116 -8.09 11.63 10.85
N LEU A 117 -8.13 10.65 11.75
CA LEU A 117 -7.13 9.58 11.79
C LEU A 117 -7.09 8.78 10.49
N VAL A 118 -8.23 8.25 10.05
CA VAL A 118 -8.30 7.41 8.85
C VAL A 118 -7.95 8.20 7.59
N ALA A 119 -8.36 9.47 7.48
CA ALA A 119 -8.07 10.32 6.32
C ALA A 119 -6.59 10.72 6.25
N ASP A 120 -5.95 11.03 7.38
CA ASP A 120 -4.52 11.31 7.44
C ASP A 120 -3.70 10.07 7.08
N SER A 121 -4.05 8.92 7.67
CA SER A 121 -3.46 7.64 7.32
C SER A 121 -3.63 7.28 5.84
N ALA A 122 -4.81 7.52 5.27
CA ALA A 122 -5.07 7.26 3.85
C ALA A 122 -4.17 8.14 2.98
N THR A 123 -4.03 9.42 3.33
CA THR A 123 -3.16 10.36 2.60
C THR A 123 -1.73 9.85 2.54
N HIS A 124 -1.15 9.41 3.67
CA HIS A 124 0.19 8.85 3.70
C HIS A 124 0.34 7.61 2.81
N VAL A 125 -0.64 6.70 2.86
CA VAL A 125 -0.64 5.48 2.02
C VAL A 125 -0.76 5.84 0.53
N TYR A 126 -1.64 6.77 0.15
CA TYR A 126 -1.79 7.23 -1.24
C TYR A 126 -0.53 7.86 -1.79
N GLU A 127 0.14 8.71 -1.01
CA GLU A 127 1.38 9.34 -1.43
C GLU A 127 2.50 8.29 -1.63
N ALA A 128 2.59 7.33 -0.73
CA ALA A 128 3.55 6.23 -0.85
C ALA A 128 3.25 5.34 -2.07
N PHE A 129 1.97 5.03 -2.30
CA PHE A 129 1.52 4.30 -3.49
C PHE A 129 1.84 5.05 -4.78
N GLY A 130 1.59 6.37 -4.82
CA GLY A 130 1.91 7.21 -5.97
C GLY A 130 3.38 7.10 -6.36
N ARG A 131 4.29 7.21 -5.39
CA ARG A 131 5.74 7.03 -5.63
C ARG A 131 6.08 5.64 -6.16
N ALA A 132 5.55 4.58 -5.54
CA ALA A 132 5.78 3.20 -5.97
C ALA A 132 5.29 2.95 -7.40
N ARG A 133 4.08 3.41 -7.73
CA ARG A 133 3.49 3.29 -9.06
C ARG A 133 4.31 4.05 -10.10
N ASP A 134 4.69 5.28 -9.82
CA ASP A 134 5.44 6.11 -10.77
C ASP A 134 6.84 5.50 -11.03
N SER A 135 7.49 4.94 -10.00
CA SER A 135 8.74 4.21 -10.17
C SER A 135 8.57 2.90 -10.96
N ALA A 136 7.47 2.16 -10.73
CA ALA A 136 7.14 0.98 -11.53
C ALA A 136 6.88 1.33 -13.01
N GLN A 137 6.20 2.45 -13.30
CA GLN A 137 5.96 2.93 -14.66
C GLN A 137 7.25 3.26 -15.42
N ARG A 138 8.28 3.76 -14.73
CA ARG A 138 9.60 3.98 -15.33
C ARG A 138 10.24 2.66 -15.78
N LEU A 139 10.01 1.56 -15.07
CA LEU A 139 10.47 0.23 -15.49
C LEU A 139 9.82 -0.23 -16.80
N TRP A 140 8.59 0.20 -17.05
CA TRP A 140 7.82 -0.17 -18.25
C TRP A 140 8.13 0.72 -19.46
N GLY A 141 9.01 1.71 -19.32
CA GLY A 141 9.43 2.58 -20.42
C GLY A 141 8.52 3.80 -20.66
N GLY A 142 7.73 4.20 -19.66
CA GLY A 142 7.02 5.48 -19.59
C GLY A 142 6.45 6.02 -20.91
N GLN A 143 5.23 5.65 -21.27
CA GLN A 143 4.39 6.53 -22.08
C GLN A 143 3.42 7.25 -21.14
N GLY A 144 3.68 8.55 -20.94
CA GLY A 144 2.60 9.49 -20.62
C GLY A 144 1.69 9.69 -21.82
#